data_AF-A0A2S8NQ11-F1
#
_entry.id   AF-A0A2S8NQ11-F1
#
_cell.length_a   1.000
_cell.length_b   1.000
_cell.length_c   1.000
_cell.angle_alpha   90.00
_cell.angle_beta   90.00
_cell.angle_gamma   90.00
#
_symmetry.space_group_name_H-M   'P 1'
#
loop_
_entity.id
_entity.type
_entity.pdbx_description
1 polymer ?
#
loop_
_entity_poly.entity_id
_entity_poly.type
_entity_poly.pdbx_seq_one_letter_code
_entity_poly.pdbx_strand_id
1 'polypeptide(L)' 'MNLIISAMKEELITTLNALKPTAIGKYSQIELYQKGNWLFAISKIGLVNAAMTLT' A
#
# COMPACT_ATOMS: atom_id res chain seq x y z
N MET A 1 -3.07 3.25 -14.50
CA MET A 1 -3.09 3.18 -13.03
C MET A 1 -2.16 2.05 -12.63
N ASN A 2 -1.14 2.34 -11.82
CA ASN A 2 -0.13 1.36 -11.42
C ASN A 2 -0.29 1.08 -9.93
N LEU A 3 -0.43 -0.20 -9.56
CA LEU A 3 -0.62 -0.64 -8.17
C LEU A 3 0.64 -1.34 -7.67
N ILE A 4 1.14 -0.90 -6.52
CA ILE A 4 2.23 -1.56 -5.79
C ILE A 4 1.66 -2.07 -4.48
N ILE A 5 1.80 -3.36 -4.22
CA ILE A 5 1.35 -4.00 -2.98
C ILE A 5 2.58 -4.51 -2.24
N SER A 6 2.66 -4.24 -0.95
CA SER A 6 3.62 -4.91 -0.05
C SER A 6 2.89 -5.46 1.18
N ALA A 7 3.48 -6.50 1.75
CA ALA A 7 3.06 -7.11 3.00
C ALA A 7 3.68 -6.44 4.25
N MET A 8 4.71 -5.61 4.05
CA MET A 8 5.53 -5.03 5.11
C MET A 8 5.79 -3.55 4.83
N LYS A 9 5.52 -2.71 5.81
CA LYS A 9 5.75 -1.27 5.67
C LYS A 9 7.23 -0.95 5.48
N GLU A 10 8.13 -1.72 6.09
CA GLU A 10 9.57 -1.53 5.95
C GLU A 10 10.05 -1.66 4.50
N GLU A 11 9.44 -2.52 3.68
CA GLU A 11 9.83 -2.70 2.27
C GLU A 11 9.49 -1.48 1.43
N LEU A 12 8.39 -0.79 1.77
CA LEU A 12 7.91 0.38 1.03
C LEU A 12 8.32 1.71 1.66
N ILE A 13 8.92 1.73 2.85
CA ILE A 13 9.14 2.97 3.59
C ILE A 13 10.08 3.94 2.86
N THR A 14 11.11 3.41 2.18
CA THR A 14 12.05 4.21 1.38
C THR A 14 11.34 4.85 0.19
N THR A 15 10.49 4.10 -0.50
CA THR A 15 9.67 4.58 -1.62
C THR A 15 8.63 5.60 -1.18
N LEU A 16 7.94 5.36 -0.06
CA LEU A 16 6.97 6.30 0.52
C LEU A 16 7.64 7.61 0.93
N ASN A 17 8.82 7.54 1.56
CA ASN A 17 9.56 8.73 1.98
C ASN A 17 10.09 9.54 0.78
N ALA A 18 10.53 8.88 -0.29
CA ALA A 18 11.02 9.54 -1.50
C ALA A 18 9.89 10.21 -2.29
N LEU A 19 8.77 9.49 -2.52
CA LEU A 19 7.68 9.97 -3.36
C LEU A 19 6.69 10.88 -2.62
N LYS A 20 6.68 10.80 -1.28
CA LYS A 20 5.73 11.49 -0.40
C LYS A 20 4.29 11.38 -0.95
N PRO A 21 3.76 10.15 -1.11
CA PRO A 21 2.39 9.94 -1.53
C PRO A 21 1.43 10.33 -0.41
N THR A 22 0.22 10.73 -0.76
CA THR A 22 -0.81 11.13 0.20
C THR A 22 -1.54 9.89 0.69
N ALA A 23 -1.75 9.77 2.00
CA ALA A 23 -2.60 8.72 2.55
C ALA A 23 -4.05 8.99 2.14
N ILE A 24 -4.68 8.04 1.45
CA ILE A 24 -6.05 8.16 0.94
C ILE A 24 -7.04 7.25 1.66
N GLY A 25 -6.53 6.29 2.46
CA GLY A 25 -7.38 5.42 3.26
C GLY A 25 -6.58 4.52 4.18
N LYS A 26 -7.17 4.20 5.34
CA LYS A 26 -6.66 3.19 6.25
C LYS A 26 -7.80 2.28 6.65
N TYR A 27 -7.72 1.04 6.20
CA TYR A 27 -8.62 -0.04 6.56
C TYR A 27 -7.95 -0.91 7.62
N SER A 28 -8.73 -1.75 8.31
CA SER A 28 -8.25 -2.54 9.46
C SER A 28 -6.94 -3.30 9.22
N GLN A 29 -6.64 -3.66 7.96
CA GLN A 29 -5.44 -4.40 7.59
C GLN A 29 -4.70 -3.86 6.35
N ILE A 30 -5.13 -2.71 5.80
CA ILE A 30 -4.57 -2.14 4.57
C ILE A 30 -4.36 -0.64 4.74
N GLU A 31 -3.14 -0.15 4.52
CA GLU A 31 -2.84 1.28 4.40
C GLU A 31 -2.71 1.64 2.91
N LEU A 32 -3.48 2.62 2.43
CA LEU A 32 -3.47 3.07 1.04
C LEU A 32 -2.87 4.46 0.89
N TYR A 33 -1.95 4.58 -0.05
CA TYR A 33 -1.32 5.85 -0.43
C TYR A 33 -1.43 6.07 -1.93
N GLN A 34 -1.58 7.32 -2.35
CA GLN A 34 -1.69 7.70 -3.76
C GLN A 34 -0.72 8.83 -4.13
N LYS A 35 -0.13 8.72 -5.32
CA LYS A 35 0.62 9.81 -5.96
C LYS A 35 0.36 9.80 -7.46
N GLY A 36 -0.47 10.74 -7.93
CA GLY A 36 -0.88 10.77 -9.32
C GLY A 36 -1.55 9.46 -9.74
N ASN A 37 -0.98 8.77 -10.74
CA ASN A 37 -1.51 7.51 -11.27
C ASN A 37 -0.98 6.26 -10.55
N TRP A 38 -0.20 6.43 -9.48
CA TRP A 38 0.34 5.35 -8.65
C TRP A 38 -0.45 5.19 -7.37
N LEU A 39 -0.74 3.94 -7.03
CA LEU A 39 -1.40 3.53 -5.80
C LEU A 39 -0.49 2.54 -5.07
N PHE A 40 -0.30 2.76 -3.78
CA PHE A 40 0.51 1.92 -2.91
C PHE A 40 -0.39 1.35 -1.84
N ALA A 41 -0.46 0.03 -1.75
CA ALA A 41 -1.21 -0.68 -0.73
C ALA A 41 -0.25 -1.46 0.16
N ILE A 42 -0.29 -1.18 1.46
CA ILE A 42 0.43 -1.97 2.46
C ILE A 42 -0.58 -2.87 3.14
N SER A 43 -0.62 -4.13 2.71
CA SER A 43 -1.34 -5.21 3.36
C SER A 43 -0.48 -5.76 4.50
N LYS A 44 -1.07 -6.26 5.59
CA LYS A 44 -0.29 -7.06 6.57
C LYS A 44 0.07 -8.43 5.97
N ILE A 45 1.14 -9.05 6.45
CA ILE A 45 1.52 -10.43 6.06
C ILE A 45 0.34 -11.40 6.20
N GLY A 46 0.06 -12.17 5.15
CA GLY A 46 -0.95 -13.23 5.13
C GLY A 46 -1.71 -13.33 3.81
N LEU A 47 -2.00 -14.55 3.35
CA LEU A 47 -2.71 -14.81 2.08
C LEU A 47 -4.11 -14.19 2.05
N VAL A 48 -4.82 -14.20 3.18
CA VAL A 48 -6.16 -13.58 3.31
C VAL A 48 -6.06 -12.06 3.09
N ASN A 49 -5.01 -11.44 3.58
CA ASN A 49 -4.81 -9.99 3.49
C ASN A 49 -4.42 -9.59 2.07
N ALA A 50 -3.60 -10.41 1.41
CA ALA A 50 -3.26 -10.23 0.01
C ALA A 50 -4.51 -10.33 -0.89
N ALA A 51 -5.35 -11.33 -0.66
CA ALA A 51 -6.63 -11.48 -1.38
C ALA A 51 -7.55 -10.28 -1.15
N MET A 52 -7.76 -9.85 0.11
CA MET A 52 -8.57 -8.67 0.43
C MET A 52 -8.04 -7.36 -0.15
N THR A 53 -6.72 -7.26 -0.42
CA THR A 53 -6.13 -6.06 -1.01
C THR A 53 -6.30 -6.00 -2.52
N LEU A 54 -6.48 -7.16 -3.16
CA LEU A 54 -6.62 -7.28 -4.62
C LEU A 54 -8.08 -7.23 -5.10
N THR A 55 -9.04 -7.56 -4.23
CA THR A 55 -10.49 -7.54 -4.50
C THR A 55 -11.10 -6.21 -4.13
#